data_AF-A0A256IDI4-F1
#
_entry.id   AF-A0A256IDI4-F1
#
_cell.length_a   1.000
_cell.length_b   1.000
_cell.length_c   1.000
_cell.angle_alpha   90.00
_cell.angle_beta   90.00
_cell.angle_gamma   90.00
#
_symmetry.space_group_name_H-M   'P 1'
#
loop_
_entity.id
_entity.type
_entity.pdbx_description
1 polymer ?
#
loop_
_entity_poly.entity_id
_entity_poly.type
_entity_poly.pdbx_seq_one_letter_code
_entity_poly.pdbx_strand_id
1 'polypeptide(L)'
;MRPRSRTPEDPPLRDPGLYALTNHFRERLEQPGRYVSTRTVTEAIRRGQLRWNRTDGWRFALVDGGIRFVVVVSDTETDSPVVVTGWTEVADREAALEAGRFDPVDVDTIGLRAALSETPETTIPDRIRPRAVTRPFVVGGHRLETDPGEPFVRCVECGCRFRSKEAITSRRCRGPSAGR
;
A
#
# COMPACT_ATOMS: atom_id res chain seq x y z
N MET A 1 33.76 16.50 32.97
CA MET A 1 33.84 16.37 31.50
C MET A 1 32.39 16.29 31.00
N ARG A 2 31.86 17.32 30.30
CA ARG A 2 30.49 17.24 29.77
C ARG A 2 30.47 16.18 28.66
N PRO A 3 29.49 15.27 28.62
CA PRO A 3 29.37 14.33 27.51
C PRO A 3 29.23 15.12 26.21
N ARG A 4 29.96 14.68 25.18
CA ARG A 4 29.97 15.30 23.87
C ARG A 4 28.55 15.19 23.29
N SER A 5 27.96 16.31 22.87
CA SER A 5 26.63 16.33 22.25
C SER A 5 26.66 15.45 20.99
N ARG A 6 25.65 14.58 20.83
CA ARG A 6 25.51 13.75 19.63
C ARG A 6 25.27 14.63 18.41
N THR A 7 25.79 14.19 17.27
CA THR A 7 25.58 14.76 15.95
C THR A 7 24.66 13.86 15.13
N PRO A 8 23.95 14.38 14.11
CA PRO A 8 23.10 13.55 13.25
C PRO A 8 23.82 12.36 12.59
N GLU A 9 25.14 12.47 12.38
CA GLU A 9 26.00 11.42 11.82
C GLU A 9 26.36 10.33 12.84
N ASP A 10 26.16 10.56 14.14
CA ASP A 10 26.44 9.55 15.15
C ASP A 10 25.41 8.41 15.08
N PRO A 11 25.83 7.13 15.10
CA PRO A 11 24.90 6.01 15.05
C PRO A 11 23.81 6.10 16.13
N PRO A 12 22.53 5.92 15.79
CA PRO A 12 21.42 6.01 16.72
C PRO A 12 21.51 4.96 17.82
N LEU A 13 20.97 5.31 18.98
CA LEU A 13 20.87 4.39 20.11
C LEU A 13 19.88 3.26 19.79
N ARG A 14 20.13 2.07 20.33
CA ARG A 14 19.27 0.88 20.14
C ARG A 14 18.27 0.66 21.27
N ASP A 15 17.92 1.71 22.00
CA ASP A 15 16.91 1.70 23.05
C ASP A 15 15.62 2.40 22.57
N PRO A 16 14.55 1.65 22.26
CA PRO A 16 13.29 2.23 21.82
C PRO A 16 12.65 3.17 22.85
N GLY A 17 12.94 2.99 24.15
CA GLY A 17 12.36 3.81 25.21
C GLY A 17 12.81 5.28 25.18
N LEU A 18 13.91 5.57 24.47
CA LEU A 18 14.44 6.91 24.29
C LEU A 18 13.77 7.68 23.14
N TYR A 19 13.08 6.98 22.24
CA TYR A 19 12.54 7.61 21.03
C TYR A 19 11.14 8.15 21.24
N ALA A 20 10.98 9.46 21.04
CA ALA A 20 9.66 10.05 20.92
C ALA A 20 9.09 9.83 19.50
N LEU A 21 7.77 9.71 19.39
CA LEU A 21 7.10 9.66 18.09
C LEU A 21 6.80 11.09 17.62
N THR A 22 7.09 11.40 16.36
CA THR A 22 6.64 12.66 15.75
C THR A 22 5.13 12.63 15.50
N ASN A 23 4.49 13.80 15.42
CA ASN A 23 3.07 13.88 15.02
C ASN A 23 2.87 13.28 13.63
N HIS A 24 3.77 13.58 12.69
CA HIS A 24 3.77 12.99 11.36
C HIS A 24 3.74 11.46 11.42
N PHE A 25 4.60 10.84 12.22
CA PHE A 25 4.62 9.39 12.35
C PHE A 25 3.32 8.84 12.97
N ARG A 26 2.79 9.50 14.02
CA ARG A 26 1.51 9.08 14.64
C ARG A 26 0.37 9.08 13.62
N GLU A 27 0.24 10.14 12.83
CA GLU A 27 -0.76 10.22 11.75
C GLU A 27 -0.59 9.09 10.72
N ARG A 28 0.64 8.66 10.43
CA ARG A 28 0.88 7.56 9.47
C ARG A 28 0.44 6.20 10.01
N LEU A 29 0.46 5.97 11.32
CA LEU A 29 0.04 4.70 11.92
C LEU A 29 -1.45 4.42 11.70
N GLU A 30 -2.25 5.47 11.49
CA GLU A 30 -3.70 5.39 11.28
C GLU A 30 -4.07 5.28 9.80
N GLN A 31 -3.12 5.46 8.89
CA GLN A 31 -3.38 5.46 7.44
C GLN A 31 -3.59 4.03 6.91
N PRO A 32 -4.71 3.75 6.21
CA PRO A 32 -4.91 2.47 5.54
C PRO A 32 -3.77 2.13 4.56
N GLY A 33 -3.40 0.87 4.49
CA GLY A 33 -2.28 0.40 3.65
C GLY A 33 -0.89 0.80 4.17
N ARG A 34 -0.78 1.21 5.45
CA ARG A 34 0.48 1.27 6.20
C ARG A 34 0.53 0.13 7.20
N TYR A 35 1.61 -0.63 7.16
CA TYR A 35 1.77 -1.85 7.95
C TYR A 35 2.86 -1.73 9.03
N VAL A 36 3.28 -0.50 9.32
CA VAL A 36 4.18 -0.20 10.44
C VAL A 36 3.35 0.00 11.71
N SER A 37 3.84 -0.52 12.83
CA SER A 37 3.24 -0.36 14.15
C SER A 37 4.30 0.04 15.17
N THR A 38 3.90 0.51 16.34
CA THR A 38 4.82 0.81 17.45
C THR A 38 5.63 -0.43 17.88
N ARG A 39 5.03 -1.62 17.77
CA ARG A 39 5.74 -2.90 17.99
C ARG A 39 6.84 -3.12 16.96
N THR A 40 6.57 -2.93 15.66
CA THR A 40 7.61 -3.13 14.64
C THR A 40 8.69 -2.07 14.71
N VAL A 41 8.36 -0.84 15.12
CA VAL A 41 9.36 0.19 15.45
C VAL A 41 10.28 -0.25 16.59
N THR A 42 9.71 -0.74 17.68
CA THR A 42 10.45 -1.23 18.84
C THR A 42 11.44 -2.34 18.43
N GLU A 43 10.96 -3.31 17.66
CA GLU A 43 11.81 -4.42 17.20
C GLU A 43 12.86 -3.96 16.18
N ALA A 44 12.53 -3.01 15.30
CA ALA A 44 13.48 -2.45 14.34
C ALA A 44 14.62 -1.71 15.02
N ILE A 45 14.33 -0.86 16.02
CA ILE A 45 15.36 -0.14 16.78
C ILE A 45 16.29 -1.14 17.51
N ARG A 46 15.72 -2.19 18.11
CA ARG A 46 16.51 -3.20 18.83
C ARG A 46 17.37 -4.04 17.89
N ARG A 47 16.78 -4.61 16.84
CA ARG A 47 17.35 -5.73 16.07
C ARG A 47 17.57 -5.43 14.60
N GLY A 48 17.01 -4.35 14.08
CA GLY A 48 17.14 -3.96 12.69
C GLY A 48 18.58 -3.67 12.30
N GLN A 49 18.90 -3.92 11.03
CA GLN A 49 20.15 -3.46 10.42
C GLN A 49 20.15 -1.94 10.36
N LEU A 50 21.27 -1.34 10.72
CA LEU A 50 21.42 0.11 10.69
C LEU A 50 21.93 0.55 9.31
N ARG A 51 21.32 1.58 8.73
CA ARG A 51 21.67 2.16 7.44
C ARG A 51 21.71 3.68 7.53
N TRP A 52 22.73 4.29 6.91
CA TRP A 52 22.83 5.75 6.79
C TRP A 52 22.50 6.19 5.36
N ASN A 53 21.73 7.26 5.22
CA ASN A 53 21.53 7.96 3.96
C ASN A 53 21.77 9.46 4.18
N ARG A 54 22.40 10.13 3.20
CA ARG A 54 22.61 11.59 3.21
C ARG A 54 21.30 12.38 3.17
N THR A 55 20.24 11.85 2.57
CA THR A 55 18.96 12.58 2.42
C THR A 55 18.06 12.47 3.64
N ASP A 56 17.90 11.26 4.18
CA ASP A 56 16.92 10.97 5.23
C ASP A 56 17.55 10.54 6.56
N GLY A 57 18.88 10.57 6.69
CA GLY A 57 19.60 10.21 7.89
C GLY A 57 19.62 8.71 8.19
N TRP A 58 19.58 8.37 9.49
CA TRP A 58 19.68 6.99 9.96
C TRP A 58 18.37 6.22 9.83
N ARG A 59 18.48 4.94 9.46
CA ARG A 59 17.37 4.02 9.32
C ARG A 59 17.66 2.69 10.00
N PHE A 60 16.68 2.15 10.69
CA PHE A 60 16.65 0.75 11.09
C PHE A 60 15.82 -0.05 10.08
N ALA A 61 16.39 -1.11 9.52
CA ALA A 61 15.73 -2.02 8.60
C ALA A 61 15.64 -3.43 9.22
N LEU A 62 14.41 -3.88 9.51
CA LEU A 62 14.12 -5.21 10.04
C LEU A 62 13.38 -6.02 9.00
N VAL A 63 13.87 -7.21 8.65
CA VAL A 63 13.12 -8.16 7.82
C VAL A 63 12.48 -9.19 8.75
N ASP A 64 11.16 -9.37 8.64
CA ASP A 64 10.40 -10.36 9.38
C ASP A 64 9.29 -10.93 8.48
N GLY A 65 9.29 -12.26 8.30
CA GLY A 65 8.35 -12.95 7.42
C GLY A 65 8.27 -12.35 6.02
N GLY A 66 9.41 -12.21 5.32
CA GLY A 66 9.47 -11.69 3.95
C GLY A 66 9.18 -10.19 3.77
N ILE A 67 8.75 -9.48 4.83
CA ILE A 67 8.50 -8.03 4.80
C ILE A 67 9.63 -7.28 5.50
N ARG A 68 10.16 -6.24 4.84
CA ARG A 68 11.12 -5.31 5.44
C ARG A 68 10.36 -4.12 6.03
N PHE A 69 10.57 -3.87 7.31
CA PHE A 69 10.14 -2.68 8.04
C PHE A 69 11.31 -1.70 8.10
N VAL A 70 11.15 -0.53 7.50
CA VAL A 70 12.13 0.55 7.53
C VAL A 70 11.63 1.65 8.45
N VAL A 71 12.46 2.06 9.41
CA VAL A 71 12.15 3.08 10.41
C VAL A 71 13.23 4.15 10.35
N VAL A 72 12.84 5.38 10.04
CA VAL A 72 13.74 6.53 9.98
C VAL A 72 13.73 7.24 11.32
N VAL A 73 14.93 7.51 11.83
CA VAL A 73 15.12 8.20 13.09
C VAL A 73 16.03 9.41 12.89
N SER A 74 15.84 10.42 13.74
CA SER A 74 16.71 11.58 13.80
C SER A 74 17.04 11.88 15.25
N ASP A 75 18.28 12.30 15.50
CA ASP A 75 18.58 13.04 16.71
C ASP A 75 17.92 14.43 16.61
N THR A 76 17.55 15.00 17.76
CA THR A 76 16.95 16.33 17.83
C THR A 76 17.83 17.25 18.67
N GLU A 77 17.56 18.56 18.62
CA GLU A 77 18.19 19.52 19.53
C GLU A 77 17.72 19.37 20.99
N THR A 78 16.74 18.48 21.25
CA THR A 78 16.23 18.17 22.59
C THR A 78 16.84 16.89 23.16
N ASP A 79 16.49 16.54 24.40
CA ASP A 79 17.07 15.39 25.11
C ASP A 79 16.67 14.01 24.56
N SER A 80 15.78 13.94 23.57
CA SER A 80 15.29 12.67 23.02
C SER A 80 15.36 12.63 21.49
N PRO A 81 15.89 11.53 20.91
CA PRO A 81 15.76 11.30 19.48
C PRO A 81 14.31 10.98 19.11
N VAL A 82 13.99 11.06 17.82
CA VAL A 82 12.61 10.89 17.32
C VAL A 82 12.50 9.87 16.21
N VAL A 83 11.35 9.18 16.17
CA VAL A 83 10.91 8.42 14.99
C VAL A 83 10.22 9.39 14.03
N VAL A 84 10.86 9.62 12.88
CA VAL A 84 10.40 10.56 11.86
C VAL A 84 9.32 9.92 11.00
N THR A 85 9.57 8.73 10.48
CA THR A 85 8.65 8.01 9.60
C THR A 85 9.00 6.52 9.58
N GLY A 86 8.13 5.71 8.98
CA GLY A 86 8.41 4.32 8.66
C GLY A 86 7.54 3.78 7.53
N TRP A 87 8.03 2.75 6.87
CA TRP A 87 7.29 2.06 5.81
C TRP A 87 7.67 0.58 5.73
N THR A 88 6.97 -0.14 4.86
CA THR A 88 7.21 -1.53 4.54
C THR A 88 7.61 -1.71 3.09
N GLU A 89 8.44 -2.71 2.82
CA GLU A 89 8.82 -3.17 1.50
C GLU A 89 8.72 -4.71 1.46
N VAL A 90 8.44 -5.28 0.29
CA VAL A 90 8.54 -6.73 0.11
C VAL A 90 10.02 -7.07 -0.08
N ALA A 91 10.60 -7.80 0.87
CA ALA A 91 11.97 -8.30 0.75
C ALA A 91 12.01 -9.66 0.06
N ASP A 92 11.05 -10.52 0.36
CA ASP A 92 10.84 -11.82 -0.27
C ASP A 92 9.34 -12.10 -0.29
N ARG A 93 8.76 -12.20 -1.49
CA ARG A 93 7.32 -12.36 -1.66
C ARG A 93 6.84 -13.74 -1.24
N GLU A 94 7.59 -14.78 -1.56
CA GLU A 94 7.21 -16.16 -1.25
C GLU A 94 7.23 -16.36 0.27
N ALA A 95 8.31 -15.93 0.92
CA ALA A 95 8.41 -15.95 2.38
C ALA A 95 7.32 -15.11 3.07
N ALA A 96 6.88 -14.00 2.46
CA ALA A 96 5.81 -13.16 3.00
C ALA A 96 4.45 -13.85 2.97
N LEU A 97 4.15 -14.55 1.88
CA LEU A 97 2.92 -15.32 1.74
C LEU A 97 2.93 -16.56 2.65
N GLU A 98 4.07 -17.25 2.76
CA GLU A 98 4.23 -18.42 3.64
C GLU A 98 4.14 -18.05 5.13
N ALA A 99 4.70 -16.91 5.53
CA ALA A 99 4.65 -16.46 6.93
C ALA A 99 3.22 -16.15 7.40
N GLY A 100 2.28 -15.90 6.48
CA GLY A 100 0.85 -15.71 6.77
C GLY A 100 0.52 -14.52 7.68
N ARG A 101 1.48 -13.65 7.97
CA ARG A 101 1.30 -12.46 8.79
C ARG A 101 0.45 -11.39 8.09
N PHE A 102 0.55 -11.33 6.77
CA PHE A 102 -0.17 -10.44 5.88
C PHE A 102 -0.88 -11.28 4.83
N ASP A 103 -2.09 -10.88 4.45
CA ASP A 103 -2.78 -11.57 3.37
C ASP A 103 -2.17 -11.22 2.00
N PRO A 104 -2.54 -11.94 0.91
CA PRO A 104 -1.99 -11.64 -0.41
C PRO A 104 -2.24 -10.20 -0.90
N VAL A 105 -3.37 -9.61 -0.52
CA VAL A 105 -3.74 -8.22 -0.90
C VAL A 105 -2.85 -7.22 -0.16
N ASP A 106 -2.53 -7.49 1.10
CA ASP A 106 -1.59 -6.70 1.88
C ASP A 106 -0.19 -6.75 1.27
N VAL A 107 0.30 -7.94 0.91
CA VAL A 107 1.62 -8.11 0.26
C VAL A 107 1.68 -7.36 -1.08
N ASP A 108 0.62 -7.43 -1.88
CA ASP A 108 0.49 -6.66 -3.12
C ASP A 108 0.47 -5.15 -2.87
N THR A 109 -0.25 -4.71 -1.84
CA THR A 109 -0.33 -3.30 -1.45
C THR A 109 1.03 -2.78 -1.02
N ILE A 110 1.79 -3.55 -0.24
CA ILE A 110 3.16 -3.19 0.16
C ILE A 110 4.05 -3.04 -1.07
N GLY A 111 4.02 -4.01 -1.99
CA GLY A 111 4.81 -3.97 -3.23
C GLY A 111 4.47 -2.77 -4.11
N LEU A 112 3.18 -2.51 -4.32
CA LEU A 112 2.72 -1.38 -5.12
C LEU A 112 3.18 -0.04 -4.53
N ARG A 113 3.05 0.14 -3.21
CA ARG A 113 3.46 1.40 -2.55
C ARG A 113 4.96 1.62 -2.61
N ALA A 114 5.77 0.56 -2.51
CA ALA A 114 7.21 0.65 -2.68
C ALA A 114 7.57 1.11 -4.10
N ALA A 115 7.02 0.46 -5.13
CA ALA A 115 7.26 0.80 -6.53
C ALA A 115 6.84 2.24 -6.89
N LEU A 116 5.71 2.70 -6.36
CA LEU A 116 5.23 4.08 -6.53
C LEU A 116 6.15 5.12 -5.85
N SER A 117 6.79 4.73 -4.74
CA SER A 117 7.72 5.61 -4.03
C SER A 117 9.07 5.71 -4.76
N GLU A 118 9.49 4.65 -5.47
CA GLU A 118 10.71 4.63 -6.29
C GLU A 118 10.56 5.38 -7.61
N THR A 119 9.33 5.51 -8.10
CA THR A 119 9.04 6.20 -9.37
C THR A 119 8.10 7.39 -9.15
N PRO A 120 8.54 8.45 -8.45
CA PRO A 120 7.68 9.59 -8.10
C PRO A 120 7.14 10.34 -9.34
N GLU A 121 7.81 10.22 -10.48
CA GLU A 121 7.38 10.79 -11.76
C GLU A 121 6.36 9.92 -12.52
N THR A 122 6.13 8.67 -12.07
CA THR A 122 5.02 7.87 -12.60
C THR A 122 3.72 8.48 -12.10
N THR A 123 3.11 9.30 -12.94
CA THR A 123 1.79 9.85 -12.68
C THR A 123 0.81 8.68 -12.58
N ILE A 124 0.38 8.35 -11.36
CA ILE A 124 -0.83 7.56 -11.19
C ILE A 124 -1.93 8.41 -11.80
N PRO A 125 -2.62 7.96 -12.86
CA PRO A 125 -3.67 8.76 -13.45
C PRO A 125 -4.69 9.09 -12.35
N ASP A 126 -4.98 10.38 -12.12
CA ASP A 126 -5.96 10.86 -11.13
C ASP A 126 -7.37 10.27 -11.33
N ARG A 127 -7.57 9.56 -12.43
CA ARG A 127 -8.77 8.81 -12.77
C ARG A 127 -8.36 7.43 -13.23
N ILE A 128 -8.98 6.40 -12.64
CA ILE A 128 -9.04 5.08 -13.27
C ILE A 128 -9.58 5.30 -14.67
N ARG A 129 -8.72 5.22 -15.69
CA ARG A 129 -9.18 5.31 -17.07
C ARG A 129 -10.08 4.09 -17.30
N PRO A 130 -11.34 4.27 -17.72
CA PRO A 130 -12.20 3.14 -17.98
C PRO A 130 -11.51 2.26 -19.02
N ARG A 131 -11.20 1.03 -18.61
CA ARG A 131 -10.49 0.08 -19.47
C ARG A 131 -11.46 -0.34 -20.57
N ALA A 132 -11.02 -0.30 -21.82
CA ALA A 132 -11.80 -0.84 -22.93
C ALA A 132 -12.03 -2.34 -22.67
N VAL A 133 -13.29 -2.72 -22.47
CA VAL A 133 -13.70 -4.13 -22.43
C VAL A 133 -13.77 -4.58 -23.88
N THR A 134 -12.64 -5.03 -24.43
CA THR A 134 -12.49 -5.35 -25.87
C THR A 134 -13.28 -6.59 -26.30
N ARG A 135 -13.83 -7.36 -25.37
CA ARG A 135 -14.63 -8.55 -25.65
C ARG A 135 -15.84 -8.61 -24.72
N PRO A 136 -17.05 -8.89 -25.25
CA PRO A 136 -18.22 -9.05 -24.39
C PRO A 136 -18.03 -10.18 -23.36
N PHE A 137 -18.46 -9.96 -22.12
CA PHE A 137 -18.34 -10.91 -21.00
C PHE A 137 -19.72 -11.35 -20.50
N VAL A 138 -19.82 -12.51 -19.85
CA VAL A 138 -21.13 -13.09 -19.49
C VAL A 138 -21.49 -12.86 -18.02
N VAL A 139 -22.67 -12.30 -17.75
CA VAL A 139 -23.26 -12.17 -16.40
C VAL A 139 -24.75 -12.47 -16.46
N GLY A 140 -25.27 -13.33 -15.56
CA GLY A 140 -26.71 -13.61 -15.48
C GLY A 140 -27.33 -14.16 -16.77
N GLY A 141 -26.54 -14.83 -17.61
CA GLY A 141 -26.97 -15.30 -18.93
C GLY A 141 -27.02 -14.22 -20.02
N HIS A 142 -26.51 -13.01 -19.75
CA HIS A 142 -26.34 -11.95 -20.75
C HIS A 142 -24.88 -11.84 -21.17
N ARG A 143 -24.63 -11.71 -22.47
CA ARG A 143 -23.32 -11.37 -23.02
C ARG A 143 -23.21 -9.85 -23.16
N LEU A 144 -22.39 -9.22 -22.32
CA LEU A 144 -22.40 -7.79 -22.04
C LEU A 144 -21.19 -7.07 -22.62
N GLU A 145 -21.41 -5.91 -23.22
CA GLU A 145 -20.40 -4.94 -23.65
C GLU A 145 -20.62 -3.58 -22.96
N THR A 146 -19.60 -2.74 -22.95
CA THR A 146 -19.66 -1.37 -22.44
C THR A 146 -18.51 -0.56 -23.03
N ASP A 147 -18.80 0.67 -23.44
CA ASP A 147 -17.75 1.58 -23.86
C ASP A 147 -17.10 2.27 -22.66
N PRO A 148 -15.82 2.64 -22.74
CA PRO A 148 -15.14 3.39 -21.71
C PRO A 148 -15.91 4.63 -21.25
N GLY A 149 -16.35 4.65 -19.98
CA GLY A 149 -17.06 5.77 -19.38
C GLY A 149 -18.59 5.65 -19.42
N GLU A 150 -19.15 4.60 -20.01
CA GLU A 150 -20.59 4.37 -19.94
C GLU A 150 -21.02 3.93 -18.52
N PRO A 151 -22.10 4.52 -17.97
CA PRO A 151 -22.60 4.16 -16.64
C PRO A 151 -23.48 2.89 -16.67
N PHE A 152 -23.45 2.13 -17.76
CA PHE A 152 -24.23 0.93 -17.96
C PHE A 152 -23.48 -0.08 -18.84
N VAL A 153 -23.89 -1.33 -18.76
CA VAL A 153 -23.48 -2.40 -19.67
C VAL A 153 -24.66 -2.78 -20.57
N ARG A 154 -24.41 -3.10 -21.83
CA ARG A 154 -25.41 -3.49 -22.82
C ARG A 154 -25.26 -4.96 -23.16
N CYS A 155 -26.37 -5.70 -23.16
CA CYS A 155 -26.35 -7.07 -23.69
C CYS A 155 -26.36 -7.06 -25.22
N VAL A 156 -25.38 -7.73 -25.84
CA VAL A 156 -25.26 -7.84 -27.30
C VAL A 156 -26.36 -8.73 -27.91
N GLU A 157 -27.00 -9.56 -27.09
CA GLU A 157 -28.05 -10.48 -27.52
C GLU A 157 -29.45 -9.85 -27.39
N CYS A 158 -29.84 -9.39 -26.21
CA CYS A 158 -31.19 -8.84 -25.97
C CYS A 158 -31.27 -7.31 -26.05
N GLY A 159 -30.14 -6.62 -26.23
CA GLY A 159 -30.08 -5.15 -26.31
C GLY A 159 -30.35 -4.40 -25.01
N CYS A 160 -30.69 -5.09 -23.92
CA CYS A 160 -31.00 -4.46 -22.63
C CYS A 160 -29.77 -3.78 -22.03
N ARG A 161 -30.00 -2.62 -21.38
CA ARG A 161 -28.99 -1.88 -20.64
C ARG A 161 -29.17 -2.09 -19.15
N PHE A 162 -28.09 -2.31 -18.43
CA PHE A 162 -28.10 -2.57 -16.99
C PHE A 162 -27.09 -1.70 -16.26
N ARG A 163 -27.47 -1.18 -15.08
CA ARG A 163 -26.61 -0.35 -14.21
C ARG A 163 -26.12 -1.08 -12.96
N SER A 164 -26.60 -2.29 -12.72
CA SER A 164 -26.20 -3.11 -11.57
C SER A 164 -26.25 -4.59 -11.91
N LYS A 165 -25.45 -5.38 -11.17
CA LYS A 165 -25.46 -6.84 -11.28
C LYS A 165 -26.82 -7.43 -10.96
N GLU A 166 -27.50 -6.90 -9.96
CA GLU A 166 -28.85 -7.33 -9.56
C GLU A 166 -29.87 -7.13 -10.70
N ALA A 167 -29.81 -6.01 -11.42
CA ALA A 167 -30.66 -5.76 -12.58
C ALA A 167 -30.40 -6.76 -13.72
N ILE A 168 -29.15 -7.21 -13.88
CA ILE A 168 -28.77 -8.24 -14.86
C ILE A 168 -29.34 -9.60 -14.46
N THR A 169 -29.14 -10.00 -13.19
CA THR A 169 -29.48 -11.36 -12.74
C THR A 169 -30.96 -11.58 -12.47
N SER A 170 -31.72 -10.51 -12.18
CA SER A 170 -33.17 -10.58 -11.98
C SER A 170 -33.97 -10.76 -13.28
N ARG A 171 -33.36 -10.49 -14.44
CA ARG A 171 -34.00 -10.57 -15.75
C ARG A 171 -33.30 -11.60 -16.64
N ARG A 172 -34.02 -12.62 -17.10
CA ARG A 172 -33.48 -13.58 -18.07
C ARG A 172 -33.22 -12.91 -19.43
N CYS A 173 -32.09 -13.24 -20.05
CA CYS A 173 -31.84 -12.90 -21.45
C CYS A 173 -32.87 -13.63 -22.32
N ARG A 174 -33.72 -12.85 -22.97
CA ARG A 174 -34.59 -13.31 -24.05
C ARG A 174 -34.06 -12.55 -25.25
N GLY A 175 -33.64 -13.24 -26.31
CA GLY A 175 -33.03 -12.64 -27.51
C GLY A 175 -33.83 -11.46 -28.09
N PRO A 176 -33.35 -10.82 -29.16
CA PRO A 176 -33.99 -9.59 -29.65
C PRO A 176 -35.48 -9.88 -29.88
N SER A 177 -36.34 -9.11 -29.21
CA SER A 177 -37.78 -9.21 -29.37
C SER A 177 -38.09 -8.94 -30.84
N ALA A 178 -38.39 -10.00 -31.58
CA ALA A 178 -38.90 -9.88 -32.93
C ALA A 178 -40.28 -9.18 -32.86
N GLY A 179 -40.32 -7.94 -33.33
CA GLY A 179 -41.55 -7.17 -33.58
C GLY A 179 -41.83 -6.06 -32.56
N ARG A 180 -41.67 -4.80 -32.98
CA ARG A 180 -42.64 -4.08 -33.81
C ARG A 180 -42.00 -2.83 -34.42
#